data_AF-A0A4P8SSZ4-F1
#
_entry.id   AF-A0A4P8SSZ4-F1
#
_cell.length_a   1.000
_cell.length_b   1.000
_cell.length_c   1.000
_cell.angle_alpha   90.00
_cell.angle_beta   90.00
_cell.angle_gamma   90.00
#
_symmetry.space_group_name_H-M   'P 1'
#
loop_
_entity.id
_entity.type
_entity.pdbx_description
1 polymer ?
#
loop_
_entity_poly.entity_id
_entity_poly.type
_entity_poly.pdbx_seq_one_letter_code
_entity_poly.pdbx_strand_id
1 'polypeptide(L)'
;MRSIGHDGRVVLQRPEDYDDDLAVSVQATQLDVPRSLATRIVAEWCDFFGAGPSQIRELEFTSRTPKRLFASLEGQTQLETLITKWGDYDDLRPLIGMRSLETLELHDAPALIDLAPLADVPSLRRLVLTGTFRARDYSAIGACKRLEYLAVFPGTERGRSTTPSLDFLAELPLLREVHFGVEPVDRDWSPILRLQHVDRINIATASDMRPTLLDLEWAVPGVAMVITEQHDWDESHHWVEGGPDD
;
A
#
# COMPACT_ATOMS: atom_id res chain seq x y z
N MET A 1 -6.11 22.48 -15.69
CA MET A 1 -4.68 22.83 -15.52
C MET A 1 -3.88 21.55 -15.66
N ARG A 2 -3.00 21.51 -16.65
CA ARG A 2 -2.09 20.40 -16.95
C ARG A 2 -0.66 20.81 -16.57
N SER A 3 0.03 19.98 -15.80
CA SER A 3 1.43 20.20 -15.40
C SER A 3 2.17 18.87 -15.27
N ILE A 4 3.49 18.89 -15.08
CA ILE A 4 4.31 17.69 -14.88
C ILE A 4 4.71 17.60 -13.41
N GLY A 5 4.43 16.46 -12.77
CA GLY A 5 4.84 16.14 -11.40
C GLY A 5 6.34 15.85 -11.30
N HIS A 6 6.87 15.83 -10.07
CA HIS A 6 8.28 15.52 -9.84
C HIS A 6 8.66 14.08 -10.21
N ASP A 7 7.67 13.19 -10.26
CA ASP A 7 7.76 11.78 -10.65
C ASP A 7 7.56 11.58 -12.17
N GLY A 8 7.39 12.67 -12.92
CA GLY A 8 7.19 12.66 -14.37
C GLY A 8 5.74 12.42 -14.82
N ARG A 9 4.79 12.20 -13.90
CA ARG A 9 3.37 12.02 -14.25
C ARG A 9 2.73 13.33 -14.67
N VAL A 10 1.76 13.24 -15.57
CA VAL A 10 0.94 14.40 -15.95
C VAL A 10 -0.10 14.64 -14.85
N VAL A 11 -0.04 15.81 -14.23
CA VAL A 11 -0.98 16.22 -13.18
C VAL A 11 -2.19 16.87 -13.82
N LEU A 12 -3.38 16.31 -13.54
CA LEU A 12 -4.66 16.76 -14.08
C LEU A 12 -5.65 17.05 -12.96
N GLN A 13 -6.34 18.20 -13.07
CA GLN A 13 -7.49 18.52 -12.20
C GLN A 13 -8.82 18.19 -12.87
N ARG A 14 -8.89 18.27 -14.21
CA ARG A 14 -10.10 18.03 -15.00
C ARG A 14 -9.84 16.90 -16.01
N PRO A 15 -10.83 16.04 -16.27
CA PRO A 15 -10.70 15.01 -17.30
C PRO A 15 -10.65 15.61 -18.73
N GLU A 16 -11.20 16.81 -18.94
CA GLU A 16 -11.14 17.52 -20.23
C GLU A 16 -9.71 17.92 -20.65
N ASP A 17 -8.77 17.95 -19.69
CA ASP A 17 -7.36 18.24 -19.93
C ASP A 17 -6.53 16.97 -20.25
N TYR A 18 -7.14 15.79 -20.21
CA TYR A 18 -6.48 14.52 -20.50
C TYR A 18 -6.19 14.38 -22.00
N ASP A 19 -4.95 14.01 -22.34
CA ASP A 19 -4.45 13.95 -23.73
C ASP A 19 -3.68 12.64 -23.98
N ASP A 20 -4.38 11.51 -23.83
CA ASP A 20 -3.84 10.14 -24.04
C ASP A 20 -2.57 9.79 -23.24
N ASP A 21 -2.35 10.50 -22.13
CA ASP A 21 -1.21 10.31 -21.24
C ASP A 21 -1.26 8.93 -20.55
N LEU A 22 -0.17 8.15 -20.63
CA LEU A 22 -0.11 6.82 -20.02
C LEU A 22 0.06 6.86 -18.50
N ALA A 23 0.63 7.95 -17.96
CA ALA A 23 0.94 8.12 -16.55
C ALA A 23 0.39 9.44 -16.04
N VAL A 24 -0.63 9.36 -15.18
CA VAL A 24 -1.47 10.50 -14.77
C VAL A 24 -1.62 10.56 -13.26
N SER A 25 -1.42 11.76 -12.71
CA SER A 25 -1.73 12.10 -11.33
C SER A 25 -2.99 12.98 -11.28
N VAL A 26 -4.08 12.46 -10.74
CA VAL A 26 -5.37 13.14 -10.64
C VAL A 26 -5.53 13.85 -9.30
N GLN A 27 -5.66 15.19 -9.37
CA GLN A 27 -6.06 16.02 -8.24
C GLN A 27 -7.56 16.38 -8.37
N ALA A 28 -8.44 15.43 -8.05
CA ALA A 28 -9.89 15.62 -8.20
C ALA A 28 -10.57 16.38 -7.04
N THR A 29 -9.93 16.46 -5.88
CA THR A 29 -10.49 17.10 -4.68
C THR A 29 -9.50 18.05 -4.02
N GLN A 30 -9.94 18.74 -2.95
CA GLN A 30 -9.13 19.70 -2.21
C GLN A 30 -8.57 20.83 -3.10
N LEU A 31 -9.39 21.23 -4.07
CA LEU A 31 -9.11 22.29 -5.02
C LEU A 31 -9.51 23.65 -4.45
N ASP A 32 -8.77 24.70 -4.80
CA ASP A 32 -9.12 26.08 -4.47
C ASP A 32 -10.22 26.62 -5.39
N VAL A 33 -11.41 26.01 -5.31
CA VAL A 33 -12.57 26.32 -6.14
C VAL A 33 -13.87 26.22 -5.32
N PRO A 34 -14.98 26.84 -5.78
CA PRO A 34 -16.27 26.69 -5.12
C PRO A 34 -16.71 25.22 -4.98
N ARG A 35 -17.36 24.88 -3.87
CA ARG A 35 -17.82 23.51 -3.57
C ARG A 35 -18.66 22.87 -4.68
N SER A 36 -19.47 23.66 -5.37
CA SER A 36 -20.28 23.20 -6.51
C SER A 36 -19.41 22.72 -7.67
N LEU A 37 -18.33 23.46 -7.99
CA LEU A 37 -17.37 23.07 -9.01
C LEU A 37 -16.57 21.85 -8.56
N ALA A 38 -16.05 21.82 -7.33
CA ALA A 38 -15.33 20.65 -6.81
C ALA A 38 -16.20 19.36 -6.88
N THR A 39 -17.49 19.47 -6.55
CA THR A 39 -18.44 18.34 -6.66
C THR A 39 -18.63 17.88 -8.10
N ARG A 40 -18.67 18.82 -9.05
CA ARG A 40 -18.78 18.55 -10.48
C ARG A 40 -17.52 17.89 -11.02
N ILE A 41 -16.34 18.38 -10.67
CA ILE A 41 -15.04 17.82 -11.09
C ILE A 41 -14.94 16.34 -10.74
N VAL A 42 -15.29 15.98 -9.49
CA VAL A 42 -15.29 14.56 -9.10
C VAL A 42 -16.32 13.76 -9.92
N ALA A 43 -17.47 14.33 -10.26
CA ALA A 43 -18.47 13.63 -11.08
C ALA A 43 -17.96 13.42 -12.52
N GLU A 44 -17.32 14.43 -13.11
CA GLU A 44 -16.70 14.32 -14.44
C GLU A 44 -15.61 13.24 -14.47
N TRP A 45 -14.79 13.12 -13.42
CA TRP A 45 -13.82 12.03 -13.31
C TRP A 45 -14.50 10.67 -13.16
N CYS A 46 -15.59 10.58 -12.40
CA CYS A 46 -16.38 9.36 -12.32
C CYS A 46 -16.95 8.95 -13.68
N ASP A 47 -17.46 9.90 -14.47
CA ASP A 47 -17.96 9.65 -15.82
C ASP A 47 -16.83 9.24 -16.77
N PHE A 48 -15.66 9.87 -16.65
CA PHE A 48 -14.46 9.53 -17.44
C PHE A 48 -14.02 8.07 -17.22
N PHE A 49 -13.83 7.65 -15.97
CA PHE A 49 -13.44 6.27 -15.67
C PHE A 49 -14.59 5.27 -15.90
N GLY A 50 -15.83 5.69 -15.71
CA GLY A 50 -17.01 4.85 -15.96
C GLY A 50 -17.31 4.61 -17.44
N ALA A 51 -16.75 5.39 -18.35
CA ALA A 51 -16.95 5.24 -19.81
C ALA A 51 -16.24 4.01 -20.39
N GLY A 52 -15.35 3.37 -19.63
CA GLY A 52 -14.55 2.20 -20.03
C GLY A 52 -13.04 2.49 -20.01
N PRO A 53 -12.21 1.47 -20.28
CA PRO A 53 -10.75 1.57 -20.26
C PRO A 53 -10.22 2.82 -20.98
N SER A 54 -9.47 3.65 -20.25
CA SER A 54 -8.65 4.72 -20.83
C SER A 54 -7.30 4.17 -21.30
N GLN A 55 -6.40 5.03 -21.82
CA GLN A 55 -5.01 4.65 -22.09
C GLN A 55 -4.12 4.75 -20.84
N ILE A 56 -4.65 5.28 -19.73
CA ILE A 56 -3.90 5.44 -18.47
C ILE A 56 -3.53 4.05 -17.96
N ARG A 57 -2.22 3.83 -17.77
CA ARG A 57 -1.63 2.62 -17.19
C ARG A 57 -1.15 2.88 -15.78
N GLU A 58 -0.67 4.08 -15.50
CA GLU A 58 -0.25 4.48 -14.16
C GLU A 58 -1.14 5.62 -13.68
N LEU A 59 -1.94 5.33 -12.65
CA LEU A 59 -2.87 6.29 -12.08
C LEU A 59 -2.51 6.56 -10.62
N GLU A 60 -2.29 7.83 -10.30
CA GLU A 60 -2.18 8.29 -8.92
C GLU A 60 -3.31 9.27 -8.59
N PHE A 61 -3.97 9.12 -7.44
CA PHE A 61 -4.80 10.18 -6.87
C PHE A 61 -4.01 10.96 -5.81
N THR A 62 -3.67 12.22 -6.11
CA THR A 62 -2.81 13.09 -5.27
C THR A 62 -3.59 13.88 -4.21
N SER A 63 -4.91 13.71 -4.18
CA SER A 63 -5.84 14.33 -3.23
C SER A 63 -6.75 13.25 -2.64
N ARG A 64 -7.66 13.63 -1.74
CA ARG A 64 -8.68 12.70 -1.22
C ARG A 64 -9.35 11.95 -2.37
N THR A 65 -9.42 10.63 -2.26
CA THR A 65 -10.16 9.76 -3.18
C THR A 65 -11.51 9.40 -2.55
N PRO A 66 -12.63 10.00 -2.99
CA PRO A 66 -13.95 9.64 -2.47
C PRO A 66 -14.37 8.22 -2.88
N LYS A 67 -15.18 7.54 -2.06
CA LYS A 67 -15.77 6.22 -2.37
C LYS A 67 -16.22 6.06 -3.82
N ARG A 68 -17.02 7.02 -4.31
CA ARG A 68 -17.58 6.99 -5.67
C ARG A 68 -16.53 7.10 -6.78
N LEU A 69 -15.44 7.81 -6.52
CA LEU A 69 -14.35 7.98 -7.48
C LEU A 69 -13.52 6.70 -7.55
N PHE A 70 -13.22 6.09 -6.41
CA PHE A 70 -12.58 4.76 -6.40
C PHE A 70 -13.47 3.71 -7.08
N ALA A 71 -14.78 3.72 -6.79
CA ALA A 71 -15.75 2.83 -7.43
C ALA A 71 -15.82 2.98 -8.95
N SER A 72 -15.63 4.19 -9.48
CA SER A 72 -15.66 4.44 -10.93
C SER A 72 -14.50 3.81 -11.71
N LEU A 73 -13.48 3.28 -11.02
CA LEU A 73 -12.38 2.54 -11.65
C LEU A 73 -12.78 1.14 -12.11
N GLU A 74 -13.97 0.66 -11.74
CA GLU A 74 -14.47 -0.64 -12.20
C GLU A 74 -14.40 -0.72 -13.74
N GLY A 75 -13.75 -1.77 -14.24
CA GLY A 75 -13.56 -1.96 -15.67
C GLY A 75 -12.32 -1.29 -16.27
N GLN A 76 -11.53 -0.52 -15.51
CA GLN A 76 -10.21 0.00 -15.94
C GLN A 76 -9.14 -1.12 -15.96
N THR A 77 -9.37 -2.15 -16.77
CA THR A 77 -8.58 -3.40 -16.79
C THR A 77 -7.14 -3.24 -17.28
N GLN A 78 -6.82 -2.11 -17.90
CA GLN A 78 -5.51 -1.78 -18.44
C GLN A 78 -4.53 -1.22 -17.40
N LEU A 79 -5.00 -0.83 -16.21
CA LEU A 79 -4.15 -0.22 -15.18
C LEU A 79 -3.05 -1.21 -14.75
N GLU A 80 -1.81 -0.71 -14.75
CA GLU A 80 -0.60 -1.40 -14.30
C GLU A 80 -0.19 -0.91 -12.90
N THR A 81 -0.45 0.37 -12.60
CA THR A 81 -0.19 0.99 -11.30
C THR A 81 -1.39 1.81 -10.83
N LEU A 82 -1.80 1.61 -9.58
CA LEU A 82 -2.80 2.43 -8.90
C LEU A 82 -2.26 2.88 -7.55
N ILE A 83 -2.19 4.20 -7.36
CA ILE A 83 -1.73 4.84 -6.12
C ILE A 83 -2.83 5.78 -5.63
N THR A 84 -3.18 5.72 -4.36
CA THR A 84 -4.06 6.72 -3.72
C THR A 84 -3.35 7.34 -2.54
N LYS A 85 -3.38 8.67 -2.43
CA LYS A 85 -2.79 9.37 -1.28
C LYS A 85 -3.55 9.15 0.03
N TRP A 86 -4.87 9.26 -0.02
CA TRP A 86 -5.78 8.99 1.09
C TRP A 86 -7.22 8.94 0.59
N GLY A 87 -8.12 8.24 1.28
CA GLY A 87 -9.50 8.13 0.83
C GLY A 87 -10.46 7.57 1.87
N ASP A 88 -11.76 7.73 1.61
CA ASP A 88 -12.82 7.12 2.42
C ASP A 88 -13.42 5.88 1.78
N TYR A 89 -12.82 5.36 0.69
CA TYR A 89 -13.21 4.10 0.06
C TYR A 89 -13.05 2.93 1.03
N ASP A 90 -14.03 2.04 1.03
CA ASP A 90 -14.14 0.89 1.91
C ASP A 90 -14.32 -0.43 1.16
N ASP A 91 -14.28 -0.38 -0.17
CA ASP A 91 -14.58 -1.50 -1.06
C ASP A 91 -13.53 -1.59 -2.17
N LEU A 92 -12.86 -2.74 -2.25
CA LEU A 92 -11.84 -3.05 -3.25
C LEU A 92 -12.37 -3.82 -4.46
N ARG A 93 -13.68 -4.12 -4.53
CA ARG A 93 -14.28 -4.78 -5.70
C ARG A 93 -13.99 -4.11 -7.06
N PRO A 94 -13.83 -2.77 -7.17
CA PRO A 94 -13.46 -2.15 -8.44
C PRO A 94 -12.14 -2.68 -9.04
N LEU A 95 -11.25 -3.24 -8.21
CA LEU A 95 -9.98 -3.82 -8.64
C LEU A 95 -10.14 -5.21 -9.29
N ILE A 96 -11.28 -5.88 -9.08
CA ILE A 96 -11.54 -7.21 -9.61
C ILE A 96 -11.49 -7.15 -11.15
N GLY A 97 -10.66 -8.01 -11.74
CA GLY A 97 -10.50 -8.06 -13.20
C GLY A 97 -9.45 -7.09 -13.76
N MET A 98 -8.77 -6.29 -12.93
CA MET A 98 -7.57 -5.54 -13.33
C MET A 98 -6.37 -6.47 -13.49
N ARG A 99 -6.37 -7.26 -14.56
CA ARG A 99 -5.38 -8.34 -14.81
C ARG A 99 -3.96 -7.85 -15.07
N SER A 100 -3.79 -6.57 -15.37
CA SER A 100 -2.49 -5.94 -15.58
C SER A 100 -1.96 -5.24 -14.34
N LEU A 101 -2.72 -5.16 -13.23
CA LEU A 101 -2.32 -4.37 -12.07
C LEU A 101 -1.15 -5.04 -11.34
N GLU A 102 0.04 -4.45 -11.45
CA GLU A 102 1.26 -4.93 -10.82
C GLU A 102 1.59 -4.19 -9.52
N THR A 103 1.24 -2.90 -9.45
CA THR A 103 1.48 -2.06 -8.27
C THR A 103 0.18 -1.47 -7.73
N LEU A 104 -0.08 -1.74 -6.45
CA LEU A 104 -1.19 -1.14 -5.70
C LEU A 104 -0.66 -0.48 -4.44
N GLU A 105 -0.86 0.83 -4.32
CA GLU A 105 -0.55 1.58 -3.11
C GLU A 105 -1.79 2.32 -2.60
N LEU A 106 -2.31 1.88 -1.47
CA LEU A 106 -3.43 2.50 -0.79
C LEU A 106 -2.91 3.19 0.47
N HIS A 107 -2.53 4.46 0.32
CA HIS A 107 -2.13 5.27 1.45
C HIS A 107 -3.34 5.82 2.17
N ASP A 108 -3.28 5.88 3.50
CA ASP A 108 -4.32 6.38 4.41
C ASP A 108 -5.74 5.97 4.00
N ALA A 109 -6.03 4.67 4.19
CA ALA A 109 -7.31 4.03 3.89
C ALA A 109 -8.10 3.67 5.18
N PRO A 110 -8.53 4.64 6.00
CA PRO A 110 -9.13 4.39 7.32
C PRO A 110 -10.48 3.69 7.29
N ALA A 111 -11.18 3.74 6.16
CA ALA A 111 -12.49 3.13 5.99
C ALA A 111 -12.41 1.67 5.55
N LEU A 112 -11.25 1.20 5.09
CA LEU A 112 -11.05 -0.13 4.54
C LEU A 112 -11.09 -1.20 5.65
N ILE A 113 -11.92 -2.23 5.44
CA ILE A 113 -12.15 -3.33 6.39
C ILE A 113 -11.84 -4.66 5.72
N ASP A 114 -12.41 -4.87 4.53
CA ASP A 114 -12.35 -6.13 3.80
C ASP A 114 -11.29 -6.07 2.70
N LEU A 115 -10.37 -7.04 2.75
CA LEU A 115 -9.29 -7.21 1.77
C LEU A 115 -9.54 -8.40 0.84
N ALA A 116 -10.65 -9.13 0.98
CA ALA A 116 -10.99 -10.30 0.17
C ALA A 116 -10.86 -10.06 -1.35
N PRO A 117 -11.25 -8.90 -1.93
CA PRO A 117 -11.12 -8.68 -3.36
C PRO A 117 -9.68 -8.71 -3.89
N LEU A 118 -8.66 -8.55 -3.04
CA LEU A 118 -7.25 -8.66 -3.46
C LEU A 118 -6.91 -10.07 -3.97
N ALA A 119 -7.64 -11.10 -3.53
CA ALA A 119 -7.44 -12.46 -4.00
C ALA A 119 -7.72 -12.62 -5.51
N ASP A 120 -8.50 -11.72 -6.09
CA ASP A 120 -8.84 -11.69 -7.52
C ASP A 120 -7.93 -10.76 -8.35
N VAL A 121 -6.81 -10.31 -7.77
CA VAL A 121 -5.78 -9.48 -8.45
C VAL A 121 -4.41 -10.19 -8.46
N PRO A 122 -4.29 -11.37 -9.09
CA PRO A 122 -3.10 -12.23 -9.00
C PRO A 122 -1.86 -11.67 -9.72
N SER A 123 -1.99 -10.56 -10.46
CA SER A 123 -0.90 -9.87 -11.14
C SER A 123 -0.03 -9.03 -10.19
N LEU A 124 -0.51 -8.75 -8.98
CA LEU A 124 0.19 -7.86 -8.03
C LEU A 124 1.59 -8.37 -7.71
N ARG A 125 2.56 -7.48 -7.89
CA ARG A 125 3.98 -7.63 -7.52
C ARG A 125 4.34 -6.75 -6.34
N ARG A 126 3.68 -5.60 -6.22
CA ARG A 126 3.91 -4.64 -5.14
C ARG A 126 2.60 -4.21 -4.50
N LEU A 127 2.50 -4.38 -3.18
CA LEU A 127 1.35 -3.97 -2.39
C LEU A 127 1.79 -3.11 -1.21
N VAL A 128 1.25 -1.91 -1.11
CA VAL A 128 1.39 -1.02 0.05
C VAL A 128 0.02 -0.67 0.59
N LEU A 129 -0.19 -0.90 1.87
CA LEU A 129 -1.38 -0.53 2.61
C LEU A 129 -0.98 0.31 3.81
N THR A 130 -1.39 1.58 3.88
CA THR A 130 -1.16 2.42 5.05
C THR A 130 -2.46 3.00 5.60
N GLY A 131 -2.49 3.28 6.90
CA GLY A 131 -3.67 3.82 7.58
C GLY A 131 -4.90 2.90 7.51
N THR A 132 -4.72 1.59 7.35
CA THR A 132 -5.80 0.59 7.31
C THR A 132 -6.28 0.19 8.71
N PHE A 133 -6.64 1.17 9.54
CA PHE A 133 -6.91 0.97 10.98
C PHE A 133 -8.00 -0.06 11.30
N ARG A 134 -8.92 -0.31 10.36
CA ARG A 134 -10.08 -1.20 10.54
C ARG A 134 -9.90 -2.58 9.89
N ALA A 135 -8.89 -2.75 9.05
CA ALA A 135 -8.55 -4.05 8.48
C ALA A 135 -7.99 -4.97 9.59
N ARG A 136 -8.37 -6.25 9.54
CA ARG A 136 -8.00 -7.26 10.54
C ARG A 136 -7.60 -8.58 9.89
N ASP A 137 -8.31 -8.96 8.83
CA ASP A 137 -8.00 -10.16 8.06
C ASP A 137 -7.18 -9.81 6.82
N TYR A 138 -5.94 -10.30 6.80
CA TYR A 138 -5.00 -10.11 5.70
C TYR A 138 -4.81 -11.39 4.87
N SER A 139 -5.55 -12.47 5.19
CA SER A 139 -5.38 -13.79 4.56
C SER A 139 -5.54 -13.77 3.04
N ALA A 140 -6.39 -12.88 2.50
CA ALA A 140 -6.60 -12.71 1.07
C ALA A 140 -5.31 -12.35 0.30
N ILE A 141 -4.35 -11.69 0.95
CA ILE A 141 -3.05 -11.35 0.35
C ILE A 141 -2.29 -12.62 -0.03
N GLY A 142 -2.49 -13.73 0.68
CA GLY A 142 -1.89 -15.02 0.37
C GLY A 142 -2.16 -15.49 -1.06
N ALA A 143 -3.27 -15.07 -1.69
CA ALA A 143 -3.59 -15.42 -3.07
C ALA A 143 -2.74 -14.66 -4.12
N CYS A 144 -2.07 -13.57 -3.75
CA CYS A 144 -1.19 -12.77 -4.63
C CYS A 144 0.15 -13.47 -4.87
N LYS A 145 0.17 -14.61 -5.58
CA LYS A 145 1.37 -15.46 -5.73
C LYS A 145 2.55 -14.82 -6.46
N ARG A 146 2.34 -13.66 -7.10
CA ARG A 146 3.39 -12.88 -7.77
C ARG A 146 3.97 -11.75 -6.91
N LEU A 147 3.49 -11.60 -5.67
CA LEU A 147 3.89 -10.51 -4.79
C LEU A 147 5.37 -10.66 -4.40
N GLU A 148 6.14 -9.62 -4.69
CA GLU A 148 7.57 -9.49 -4.41
C GLU A 148 7.84 -8.51 -3.26
N TYR A 149 7.00 -7.49 -3.13
CA TYR A 149 7.08 -6.47 -2.10
C TYR A 149 5.74 -6.28 -1.40
N LEU A 150 5.73 -6.40 -0.07
CA LEU A 150 4.57 -6.15 0.78
C LEU A 150 4.91 -5.14 1.88
N ALA A 151 4.15 -4.05 1.99
CA ALA A 151 4.20 -3.18 3.15
C ALA A 151 2.79 -2.94 3.71
N VAL A 152 2.62 -3.16 5.01
CA VAL A 152 1.37 -2.91 5.74
C VAL A 152 1.67 -2.12 7.00
N PHE A 153 1.23 -0.87 7.02
CA PHE A 153 1.38 0.05 8.15
C PHE A 153 0.00 0.60 8.54
N PRO A 154 -0.75 -0.10 9.39
CA PRO A 154 -2.14 0.25 9.67
C PRO A 154 -2.30 1.58 10.42
N GLY A 155 -1.19 2.17 10.90
CA GLY A 155 -1.13 3.39 11.69
C GLY A 155 -1.39 3.16 13.18
N THR A 156 -0.92 4.08 14.02
CA THR A 156 -0.94 3.94 15.49
C THR A 156 -2.05 4.74 16.18
N GLU A 157 -2.76 5.61 15.45
CA GLU A 157 -3.74 6.56 15.99
C GLU A 157 -4.90 5.90 16.75
N ARG A 158 -5.22 4.65 16.44
CA ARG A 158 -6.32 3.89 17.06
C ARG A 158 -5.85 2.72 17.94
N GLY A 159 -4.57 2.72 18.32
CA GLY A 159 -3.95 1.65 19.10
C GLY A 159 -3.33 0.56 18.24
N ARG A 160 -2.88 -0.53 18.89
CA ARG A 160 -2.27 -1.68 18.22
C ARG A 160 -3.24 -2.32 17.23
N SER A 161 -2.75 -2.57 16.03
CA SER A 161 -3.49 -3.30 15.00
C SER A 161 -3.11 -4.77 15.04
N THR A 162 -4.12 -5.63 14.98
CA THR A 162 -3.93 -7.08 15.10
C THR A 162 -4.55 -7.87 13.95
N THR A 163 -4.03 -9.07 13.72
CA THR A 163 -4.55 -10.03 12.74
C THR A 163 -4.68 -11.44 13.35
N PRO A 164 -5.66 -12.27 12.90
CA PRO A 164 -5.81 -13.62 13.42
C PRO A 164 -4.62 -14.55 13.17
N SER A 165 -3.89 -14.38 12.06
CA SER A 165 -2.72 -15.21 11.72
C SER A 165 -1.83 -14.50 10.69
N LEU A 166 -0.55 -14.86 10.69
CA LEU A 166 0.46 -14.47 9.70
C LEU A 166 0.73 -15.56 8.64
N ASP A 167 0.00 -16.68 8.68
CA ASP A 167 0.27 -17.85 7.81
C ASP A 167 0.24 -17.51 6.31
N PHE A 168 -0.58 -16.53 5.91
CA PHE A 168 -0.68 -16.10 4.51
C PHE A 168 0.66 -15.63 3.93
N LEU A 169 1.57 -15.11 4.76
CA LEU A 169 2.91 -14.69 4.33
C LEU A 169 3.72 -15.86 3.79
N ALA A 170 3.59 -17.04 4.41
CA ALA A 170 4.27 -18.26 3.98
C ALA A 170 3.74 -18.80 2.65
N GLU A 171 2.59 -18.29 2.18
CA GLU A 171 2.01 -18.67 0.90
C GLU A 171 2.50 -17.82 -0.29
N LEU A 172 3.42 -16.87 -0.05
CA LEU A 172 3.95 -15.92 -1.04
C LEU A 172 5.35 -16.38 -1.51
N PRO A 173 5.45 -17.18 -2.59
CA PRO A 173 6.70 -17.83 -2.98
C PRO A 173 7.73 -16.87 -3.58
N LEU A 174 7.28 -15.72 -4.10
CA LEU A 174 8.15 -14.72 -4.74
C LEU A 174 8.45 -13.52 -3.84
N LEU A 175 7.97 -13.52 -2.59
CA LEU A 175 8.17 -12.41 -1.67
C LEU A 175 9.67 -12.22 -1.40
N ARG A 176 10.16 -10.99 -1.57
CA ARG A 176 11.56 -10.60 -1.34
C ARG A 176 11.68 -9.61 -0.20
N GLU A 177 10.67 -8.76 -0.02
CA GLU A 177 10.66 -7.75 1.02
C GLU A 177 9.29 -7.63 1.68
N VAL A 178 9.28 -7.64 3.01
CA VAL A 178 8.08 -7.44 3.81
C VAL A 178 8.32 -6.45 4.94
N HIS A 179 7.43 -5.47 5.02
CA HIS A 179 7.30 -4.56 6.17
C HIS A 179 5.90 -4.72 6.75
N PHE A 180 5.78 -5.31 7.94
CA PHE A 180 4.48 -5.70 8.49
C PHE A 180 4.29 -5.18 9.91
N GLY A 181 3.59 -4.05 10.01
CA GLY A 181 3.26 -3.36 11.26
C GLY A 181 2.01 -3.87 11.97
N VAL A 182 1.58 -5.10 11.73
CA VAL A 182 0.38 -5.71 12.34
C VAL A 182 0.82 -6.91 13.19
N GLU A 183 0.31 -6.98 14.41
CA GLU A 183 0.67 -8.03 15.38
C GLU A 183 -0.33 -9.21 15.33
N PRO A 184 0.11 -10.48 15.37
CA PRO A 184 -0.80 -11.61 15.52
C PRO A 184 -1.48 -11.56 16.91
N VAL A 185 -2.79 -11.81 16.96
CA VAL A 185 -3.59 -11.74 18.20
C VAL A 185 -3.07 -12.69 19.27
N ASP A 186 -2.63 -13.88 18.87
CA ASP A 186 -2.14 -14.96 19.75
C ASP A 186 -0.62 -14.88 20.01
N ARG A 187 0.05 -13.84 19.49
CA ARG A 187 1.52 -13.67 19.54
C ARG A 187 2.30 -14.77 18.82
N ASP A 188 1.65 -15.54 17.93
CA ASP A 188 2.33 -16.54 17.12
C ASP A 188 3.02 -15.91 15.89
N TRP A 189 4.32 -15.71 16.04
CA TRP A 189 5.23 -15.27 14.99
C TRP A 189 5.94 -16.43 14.29
N SER A 190 5.62 -17.69 14.63
CA SER A 190 6.22 -18.86 13.99
C SER A 190 6.03 -18.92 12.46
N PRO A 191 5.00 -18.30 11.84
CA PRO A 191 4.94 -18.21 10.38
C PRO A 191 6.14 -17.50 9.75
N ILE A 192 6.78 -16.56 10.46
CA ILE A 192 7.98 -15.86 9.98
C ILE A 192 9.16 -16.82 9.79
N LEU A 193 9.25 -17.90 10.58
CA LEU A 193 10.30 -18.92 10.43
C LEU A 193 10.26 -19.60 9.05
N ARG A 194 9.14 -19.55 8.33
CA ARG A 194 8.98 -20.14 6.99
C ARG A 194 9.46 -19.22 5.87
N LEU A 195 9.73 -17.94 6.16
CA LEU A 195 10.12 -16.91 5.18
C LEU A 195 11.63 -16.90 4.89
N GLN A 196 12.22 -18.09 4.76
CA GLN A 196 13.68 -18.27 4.57
C GLN A 196 14.19 -17.71 3.23
N HIS A 197 13.29 -17.51 2.27
CA HIS A 197 13.59 -16.96 0.93
C HIS A 197 13.47 -15.44 0.84
N VAL A 198 12.97 -14.78 1.89
CA VAL A 198 12.70 -13.34 1.90
C VAL A 198 13.98 -12.61 2.33
N ASP A 199 14.43 -11.66 1.51
CA ASP A 199 15.67 -10.93 1.75
C ASP A 199 15.55 -9.97 2.92
N ARG A 200 14.42 -9.26 3.04
CA ARG A 200 14.20 -8.19 4.02
C ARG A 200 12.89 -8.41 4.77
N ILE A 201 12.97 -8.56 6.09
CA ILE A 201 11.81 -8.75 6.95
C ILE A 201 11.85 -7.72 8.08
N ASN A 202 10.98 -6.73 7.98
CA ASN A 202 10.70 -5.77 9.05
C ASN A 202 9.31 -6.06 9.61
N ILE A 203 9.21 -6.28 10.91
CA ILE A 203 7.97 -6.67 11.60
C ILE A 203 7.75 -5.82 12.85
N ALA A 204 6.49 -5.68 13.26
CA ALA A 204 6.18 -5.10 14.56
C ALA A 204 6.83 -5.92 15.69
N THR A 205 7.51 -5.23 16.60
CA THR A 205 8.16 -5.85 17.77
C THR A 205 7.22 -5.84 18.97
N ALA A 206 7.11 -6.97 19.67
CA ALA A 206 6.39 -7.07 20.94
C ALA A 206 7.23 -7.83 21.98
N SER A 207 7.06 -7.53 23.27
CA SER A 207 7.85 -8.17 24.33
C SER A 207 7.47 -9.64 24.58
N ASP A 208 6.29 -10.06 24.13
CA ASP A 208 5.66 -11.36 24.36
C ASP A 208 5.58 -12.23 23.09
N MET A 209 6.40 -11.93 22.08
CA MET A 209 6.47 -12.68 20.82
C MET A 209 6.83 -14.16 21.04
N ARG A 210 6.20 -15.05 20.26
CA ARG A 210 6.52 -16.49 20.23
C ARG A 210 6.66 -16.94 18.78
N PRO A 211 7.87 -17.31 18.31
CA PRO A 211 9.16 -17.24 19.01
C PRO A 211 9.59 -15.78 19.25
N THR A 212 10.63 -15.56 20.07
CA THR A 212 11.09 -14.21 20.40
C THR A 212 11.75 -13.52 19.20
N LEU A 213 11.92 -12.19 19.25
CA LEU A 213 12.64 -11.48 18.20
C LEU A 213 14.07 -12.03 18.00
N LEU A 214 14.77 -12.37 19.09
CA LEU A 214 16.11 -12.96 19.04
C LEU A 214 16.10 -14.34 18.36
N ASP A 215 15.09 -15.18 18.65
CA ASP A 215 14.93 -16.47 17.97
C ASP A 215 14.71 -16.28 16.46
N LEU A 216 13.90 -15.29 16.07
CA LEU A 216 13.64 -14.96 14.66
C LEU A 216 14.89 -14.41 13.96
N GLU A 217 15.61 -13.50 14.62
CA GLU A 217 16.89 -12.96 14.15
C GLU A 217 17.87 -14.10 13.83
N TRP A 218 18.01 -15.06 14.73
CA TRP A 218 18.93 -16.19 14.54
C TRP A 218 18.46 -17.17 13.46
N ALA A 219 17.15 -17.36 13.32
CA ALA A 219 16.58 -18.38 12.45
C ALA A 219 16.27 -17.89 11.03
N VAL A 220 16.13 -16.58 10.80
CA VAL A 220 15.63 -16.02 9.53
C VAL A 220 16.57 -14.92 9.04
N PRO A 221 17.35 -15.15 7.96
CA PRO A 221 18.35 -14.20 7.47
C PRO A 221 17.81 -12.80 7.19
N GLY A 222 16.60 -12.70 6.63
CA GLY A 222 15.99 -11.40 6.32
C GLY A 222 15.59 -10.57 7.54
N VAL A 223 15.39 -11.21 8.70
CA VAL A 223 15.19 -10.50 9.98
C VAL A 223 16.53 -9.98 10.51
N ALA A 224 17.56 -10.85 10.54
CA ALA A 224 18.90 -10.47 10.98
C ALA A 224 19.47 -9.28 10.21
N MET A 225 19.24 -9.24 8.90
CA MET A 225 19.75 -8.17 8.05
C MET A 225 19.18 -6.81 8.43
N VAL A 226 17.87 -6.70 8.65
CA VAL A 226 17.23 -5.43 9.05
C VAL A 226 17.70 -4.97 10.43
N ILE A 227 17.86 -5.88 11.39
CA ILE A 227 18.37 -5.55 12.73
C ILE A 227 19.81 -5.02 12.67
N THR A 228 20.66 -5.64 11.85
CA THR A 228 22.06 -5.20 11.67
C THR A 228 22.13 -3.79 11.08
N GLU A 229 21.34 -3.52 10.03
CA GLU A 229 21.29 -2.19 9.41
C GLU A 229 20.80 -1.10 10.37
N GLN A 230 19.84 -1.41 11.25
CA GLN A 230 19.37 -0.48 12.27
C GLN A 230 20.48 -0.14 13.27
N HIS A 231 21.24 -1.12 13.74
CA HIS A 231 22.38 -0.88 14.61
C HIS A 231 23.47 -0.03 13.93
N ASP A 232 23.84 -0.34 12.67
CA ASP A 232 24.81 0.44 11.91
C ASP A 232 24.35 1.90 11.71
N TRP A 233 23.05 2.09 11.48
CA TRP A 233 22.45 3.42 11.34
C TRP A 233 22.49 4.20 12.66
N ASP A 234 22.08 3.60 13.77
CA ASP A 234 22.11 4.23 15.09
C ASP A 234 23.55 4.60 15.50
N GLU A 235 24.52 3.70 15.28
CA GLU A 235 25.93 3.99 15.56
C GLU A 235 26.43 5.16 14.71
N SER A 236 26.18 5.15 13.40
CA SER A 236 26.63 6.23 12.49
C SER A 236 26.00 7.59 12.79
N HIS A 237 24.77 7.64 13.32
CA HIS A 237 24.09 8.90 13.68
C HIS A 237 24.47 9.38 15.09
N HIS A 238 24.81 8.48 16.02
CA HIS A 238 25.41 8.84 17.30
C HIS A 238 26.77 9.53 17.16
N TRP A 239 27.54 9.25 16.10
CA TRP A 239 28.82 9.93 15.83
C TRP A 239 28.69 11.33 15.20
N VAL A 240 27.54 11.68 14.60
CA VAL A 240 27.32 12.99 13.96
C VAL A 240 26.82 14.04 14.96
N GLU A 241 26.10 13.63 16.01
CA GLU A 241 25.67 14.54 17.10
C GLU A 241 26.73 14.74 18.19
N GLY A 242 27.84 13.99 18.14
CA GLY A 242 28.94 14.04 19.11
C GLY A 242 30.24 14.67 18.59
N GLY A 243 30.16 15.66 17.70
CA GLY A 243 31.34 16.45 17.29
C GLY A 243 31.99 17.14 18.50
N PRO A 244 33.34 17.24 18.56
CA PRO A 244 34.03 17.72 19.76
C PRO A 244 33.70 19.19 20.03
N ASP A 245 33.20 19.47 21.22
CA ASP A 245 33.17 20.82 21.79
C ASP A 245 34.63 21.28 21.98
N ASP A 246 35.11 22.16 21.08
CA ASP A 246 36.29 23.02 21.26
C ASP A 246 35.84 24.45 21.63
#